data_AF-A0A9X5XK80-F1
#
_entry.id   AF-A0A9X5XK80-F1
#
_cell.length_a   1.000
_cell.length_b   1.000
_cell.length_c   1.000
_cell.angle_alpha   90.00
_cell.angle_beta   90.00
_cell.angle_gamma   90.00
#
_symmetry.space_group_name_H-M   'P 1'
#
loop_
_entity.id
_entity.type
_entity.pdbx_description
1 polymer ?
#
loop_
_entity_poly.entity_id
_entity_poly.type
_entity_poly.pdbx_seq_one_letter_code
_entity_poly.pdbx_strand_id
1 'polypeptide(L)'
;MRQSTRVDLLAQSIDLALDVVSGVPVDQYQDPTPCSEFTVRDLVNHIAMMLLMTRDAGTRAAPDPSLLTADPMPFLAGRPESDWAGLMAEKADPAVRAWSAPAAWAGEASVGGPPMAAT
;
A
#
# COMPACT_ATOMS: atom_id res chain seq x y z
N MET A 1 -17.51 12.67 19.41
CA MET A 1 -16.25 11.90 19.49
C MET A 1 -16.55 10.44 19.12
N ARG A 2 -16.39 10.05 17.85
CA ARG A 2 -16.43 8.64 17.36
C ARG A 2 -16.04 8.48 15.87
N GLN A 3 -15.41 9.49 15.26
CA GLN A 3 -15.01 9.47 13.85
C GLN A 3 -13.50 9.24 13.65
N SER A 4 -12.68 9.40 14.70
CA SER A 4 -11.21 9.25 14.65
C SER A 4 -10.72 7.79 14.54
N THR A 5 -11.46 6.78 15.01
CA THR A 5 -10.94 5.41 15.13
C THR A 5 -10.51 4.75 13.81
N ARG A 6 -11.19 5.00 12.68
CA ARG A 6 -10.84 4.32 11.40
C ARG A 6 -9.57 4.84 10.76
N VAL A 7 -9.37 6.16 10.79
CA VAL A 7 -8.15 6.78 10.29
C VAL A 7 -6.97 6.47 11.22
N ASP A 8 -7.22 6.45 12.53
CA ASP A 8 -6.21 6.04 13.51
C ASP A 8 -5.78 4.59 13.31
N LEU A 9 -6.72 3.68 13.02
CA LEU A 9 -6.41 2.28 12.69
C LEU A 9 -5.64 2.15 11.36
N LEU A 10 -6.01 2.94 10.35
CA LEU A 10 -5.28 2.97 9.08
C LEU A 10 -3.83 3.41 9.31
N ALA A 11 -3.62 4.51 10.03
CA ALA A 11 -2.27 5.01 10.35
C ALA A 11 -1.45 3.94 11.09
N GLN A 12 -2.00 3.35 12.15
CA GLN A 12 -1.33 2.27 12.89
C GLN A 12 -0.99 1.06 12.00
N SER A 13 -1.86 0.69 11.06
CA SER A 13 -1.60 -0.43 10.15
C SER A 13 -0.49 -0.14 9.15
N ILE A 14 -0.39 1.12 8.68
CA ILE A 14 0.67 1.57 7.79
C ILE A 14 2.00 1.61 8.54
N ASP A 15 2.03 2.18 9.75
CA ASP A 15 3.23 2.22 10.59
C ASP A 15 3.77 0.81 10.85
N LEU A 16 2.90 -0.14 11.21
CA LEU A 16 3.27 -1.53 11.41
C LEU A 16 3.89 -2.15 10.15
N ALA A 17 3.31 -1.89 8.98
CA ALA A 17 3.84 -2.41 7.72
C ALA A 17 5.22 -1.82 7.40
N LEU A 18 5.42 -0.52 7.64
CA LEU A 18 6.71 0.14 7.43
C LEU A 18 7.79 -0.34 8.38
N ASP A 19 7.45 -0.54 9.65
CA ASP A 19 8.37 -1.07 10.66
C ASP A 19 8.85 -2.47 10.26
N VAL A 20 7.93 -3.34 9.81
CA VAL A 20 8.28 -4.67 9.31
C VAL A 20 9.18 -4.56 8.08
N VAL A 21 8.78 -3.81 7.05
CA VAL A 21 9.57 -3.69 5.80
C VAL A 21 10.95 -3.10 6.06
N SER A 22 11.06 -2.10 6.94
CA SER A 22 12.34 -1.46 7.29
C SER A 22 13.26 -2.40 8.08
N GLY A 23 12.70 -3.38 8.78
CA GLY A 23 13.44 -4.40 9.51
C GLY A 23 13.89 -5.61 8.68
N VAL A 24 13.35 -5.78 7.45
CA VAL A 24 13.77 -6.85 6.54
C VAL A 24 15.05 -6.44 5.81
N PRO A 25 16.18 -7.13 6.02
CA PRO A 25 17.39 -6.83 5.28
C PRO A 25 17.27 -7.27 3.81
N VAL A 26 17.89 -6.50 2.91
CA VAL A 26 17.82 -6.73 1.45
C VAL A 26 18.38 -8.09 1.04
N ASP A 27 19.29 -8.69 1.81
CA ASP A 27 19.83 -10.02 1.52
C ASP A 27 18.78 -11.15 1.67
N GLN A 28 17.69 -10.92 2.43
CA GLN A 28 16.56 -11.85 2.57
C GLN A 28 15.50 -11.68 1.47
N TYR A 29 15.65 -10.71 0.56
CA TYR A 29 14.62 -10.43 -0.44
C TYR A 29 14.37 -11.62 -1.40
N GLN A 30 15.37 -12.47 -1.60
CA GLN A 30 15.25 -13.68 -2.43
C GLN A 30 14.70 -14.90 -1.67
N ASP A 31 14.47 -14.78 -0.35
CA ASP A 31 13.95 -15.87 0.44
C ASP A 31 12.47 -16.14 0.08
N PRO A 32 12.03 -17.41 0.17
CA PRO A 32 10.64 -17.76 -0.09
C PRO A 32 9.72 -17.26 1.03
N THR A 33 8.50 -16.87 0.67
CA THR A 33 7.42 -16.71 1.65
C THR A 33 6.71 -18.07 1.88
N PRO A 34 5.86 -18.22 2.92
CA PRO A 34 5.02 -19.41 3.07
C PRO A 34 4.11 -19.70 1.86
N CYS A 35 3.81 -18.67 1.06
CA CYS A 35 3.22 -18.81 -0.27
C CYS A 35 4.36 -18.91 -1.30
N SER A 36 4.74 -20.13 -1.69
CA SER A 36 5.94 -20.39 -2.50
C SER A 36 6.00 -19.70 -3.86
N GLU A 37 4.90 -19.11 -4.33
CA GLU A 37 4.83 -18.31 -5.56
C GLU A 37 5.44 -16.91 -5.41
N PHE A 38 5.72 -16.46 -4.18
CA PHE A 38 6.25 -15.13 -3.89
C PHE A 38 7.52 -15.20 -3.07
N THR A 39 8.53 -14.43 -3.50
CA THR A 39 9.69 -14.08 -2.68
C THR A 39 9.34 -12.97 -1.69
N VAL A 40 10.18 -12.75 -0.68
CA VAL A 40 10.06 -11.59 0.23
C VAL A 40 10.05 -10.29 -0.56
N ARG A 41 10.89 -10.17 -1.60
CA ARG A 41 10.91 -9.04 -2.53
C ARG A 41 9.54 -8.78 -3.16
N ASP A 42 8.90 -9.83 -3.66
CA ASP A 42 7.59 -9.70 -4.31
C ASP A 42 6.53 -9.22 -3.32
N LEU A 43 6.58 -9.74 -2.07
CA LEU A 43 5.69 -9.32 -1.00
C LEU A 43 5.89 -7.85 -0.61
N VAL A 44 7.12 -7.40 -0.41
CA VAL A 44 7.41 -5.98 -0.07
C VAL A 44 6.90 -5.05 -1.17
N ASN A 45 7.19 -5.38 -2.43
CA ASN A 45 6.75 -4.59 -3.57
C ASN A 45 5.21 -4.59 -3.70
N HIS A 46 4.55 -5.71 -3.38
CA HIS A 46 3.08 -5.79 -3.33
C HIS A 46 2.48 -4.90 -2.24
N ILE A 47 3.06 -4.88 -1.03
CA ILE A 47 2.62 -3.98 0.05
C ILE A 47 2.77 -2.50 -0.38
N ALA A 48 3.86 -2.17 -1.06
CA ALA A 48 4.10 -0.82 -1.57
C ALA A 48 3.04 -0.38 -2.59
N MET A 49 2.65 -1.29 -3.50
CA MET A 49 1.53 -1.07 -4.41
C MET A 49 0.20 -0.88 -3.65
N MET A 50 -0.08 -1.70 -2.64
CA MET A 50 -1.31 -1.57 -1.84
C MET A 50 -1.39 -0.23 -1.11
N LEU A 51 -0.26 0.29 -0.62
CA LEU A 51 -0.19 1.61 0.00
C LEU A 51 -0.52 2.73 -1.00
N LEU A 52 0.02 2.63 -2.22
CA LEU A 52 -0.31 3.53 -3.33
C LEU A 52 -1.81 3.49 -3.66
N MET A 53 -2.36 2.29 -3.85
CA MET A 53 -3.76 2.13 -4.24
C MET A 53 -4.73 2.56 -3.14
N THR A 54 -4.33 2.41 -1.87
CA THR A 54 -5.10 2.92 -0.72
C THR A 54 -5.19 4.44 -0.77
N ARG A 55 -4.09 5.15 -1.05
CA ARG A 55 -4.12 6.60 -1.28
C ARG A 55 -5.09 6.95 -2.41
N ASP A 56 -4.95 6.29 -3.56
CA ASP A 56 -5.72 6.61 -4.77
C ASP A 56 -7.22 6.40 -4.58
N ALA A 57 -7.61 5.34 -3.87
CA ALA A 57 -8.99 5.10 -3.47
C ALA A 57 -9.54 6.22 -2.58
N GLY A 58 -8.76 6.68 -1.60
CA GLY A 58 -9.15 7.78 -0.72
C GLY A 58 -9.29 9.12 -1.44
N THR A 59 -8.44 9.39 -2.44
CA THR A 59 -8.51 10.61 -3.26
C THR A 59 -9.44 10.52 -4.47
N ARG A 60 -10.04 9.34 -4.73
CA ARG A 60 -10.78 9.05 -5.98
C ARG A 60 -9.96 9.35 -7.23
N ALA A 61 -8.68 9.06 -7.17
CA ALA A 61 -7.83 9.09 -8.35
C ALA A 61 -8.27 8.00 -9.32
N ALA A 62 -8.16 8.26 -10.62
CA ALA A 62 -8.40 7.23 -11.62
C ALA A 62 -7.40 6.08 -11.40
N PRO A 63 -7.85 4.83 -11.30
CA PRO A 63 -6.94 3.71 -11.13
C PRO A 63 -6.03 3.62 -12.35
N ASP A 64 -4.74 3.37 -12.13
CA ASP A 64 -3.82 2.98 -13.19
C ASP A 64 -4.03 1.48 -13.47
N PRO A 65 -4.65 1.10 -14.61
CA PRO A 65 -4.97 -0.29 -14.90
C PRO A 65 -3.73 -1.15 -15.02
N SER A 66 -2.57 -0.56 -15.34
CA SER A 66 -1.31 -1.29 -15.47
C SER A 66 -0.84 -1.89 -14.14
N LEU A 67 -1.25 -1.30 -13.00
CA LEU A 67 -0.92 -1.85 -11.67
C LEU A 67 -1.61 -3.18 -11.40
N LEU A 68 -2.75 -3.47 -12.05
CA LEU A 68 -3.52 -4.70 -11.85
C LEU A 68 -3.08 -5.85 -12.77
N THR A 69 -2.35 -5.55 -13.84
CA THR A 69 -1.96 -6.54 -14.86
C THR A 69 -0.45 -6.71 -14.98
N ALA A 70 0.35 -5.92 -14.27
CA ALA A 70 1.80 -6.02 -14.33
C ALA A 70 2.30 -7.27 -13.59
N ASP A 71 3.21 -7.99 -14.23
CA ASP A 71 3.92 -9.13 -13.65
C ASP A 71 5.40 -9.07 -14.10
N PRO A 72 6.37 -8.94 -13.17
CA PRO A 72 6.19 -8.76 -11.72
C PRO A 72 5.60 -7.38 -11.39
N MET A 73 5.13 -7.23 -10.15
CA MET A 73 4.55 -5.97 -9.66
C MET A 73 5.48 -4.77 -9.93
N PRO A 74 4.99 -3.63 -10.44
CA PRO A 74 5.87 -2.65 -11.04
C PRO A 74 6.26 -1.50 -10.11
N PHE A 75 5.62 -1.35 -8.93
CA PHE A 75 5.67 -0.06 -8.22
C PHE A 75 7.07 0.36 -7.78
N LEU A 76 7.86 -0.57 -7.20
CA LEU A 76 9.26 -0.33 -6.84
C LEU A 76 10.23 -0.92 -7.88
N ALA A 77 9.72 -1.50 -8.98
CA ALA A 77 10.54 -2.07 -10.02
C ALA A 77 11.46 -1.01 -10.64
N GLY A 78 12.73 -1.37 -10.85
CA GLY A 78 13.75 -0.46 -11.37
C GLY A 78 14.33 0.50 -10.32
N ARG A 79 13.91 0.44 -9.05
CA ARG A 79 14.53 1.16 -7.93
C ARG A 79 15.48 0.24 -7.16
N PRO A 80 16.62 0.75 -6.64
CA PRO A 80 17.48 -0.03 -5.75
C PRO A 80 16.69 -0.53 -4.54
N GLU A 81 16.83 -1.82 -4.22
CA GLU A 81 16.10 -2.45 -3.10
C GLU A 81 16.40 -1.81 -1.74
N SER A 82 17.60 -1.22 -1.59
CA SER A 82 17.99 -0.41 -0.43
C SER A 82 17.11 0.82 -0.22
N ASP A 83 16.47 1.33 -1.26
CA ASP A 83 15.69 2.57 -1.21
C ASP A 83 14.21 2.30 -0.92
N TRP A 84 13.78 1.03 -1.00
CA TRP A 84 12.37 0.65 -1.00
C TRP A 84 11.63 1.07 0.27
N ALA A 85 12.21 0.83 1.44
CA ALA A 85 11.61 1.22 2.72
C ALA A 85 11.37 2.74 2.80
N GLY A 86 12.35 3.55 2.38
CA GLY A 86 12.21 5.00 2.31
C GLY A 86 11.13 5.46 1.33
N LEU A 87 11.10 4.86 0.14
CA LEU A 87 10.09 5.16 -0.88
C LEU A 87 8.67 4.81 -0.41
N MET A 88 8.50 3.74 0.37
CA MET A 88 7.23 3.39 0.99
C MET A 88 6.83 4.38 2.07
N ALA A 89 7.77 4.78 2.94
CA ALA A 89 7.51 5.75 4.00
C ALA A 89 7.02 7.10 3.44
N GLU A 90 7.54 7.55 2.30
CA GLU A 90 7.04 8.75 1.60
C GLU A 90 5.57 8.67 1.19
N LYS A 91 4.99 7.47 1.05
CA LYS A 91 3.58 7.26 0.65
C LYS A 91 2.62 7.11 1.81
N ALA A 92 3.11 6.87 3.03
CA ALA A 92 2.32 6.66 4.23
C ALA A 92 1.43 7.86 4.56
N ASP A 93 2.07 9.01 4.71
CA ASP A 93 1.45 10.29 5.04
C ASP A 93 0.36 10.70 4.03
N PRO A 94 0.62 10.66 2.71
CA PRO A 94 -0.43 10.85 1.70
C PRO A 94 -1.61 9.88 1.82
N ALA A 95 -1.37 8.60 2.12
CA ALA A 95 -2.44 7.61 2.24
C ALA A 95 -3.34 7.91 3.44
N VAL A 96 -2.77 8.21 4.62
CA VAL A 96 -3.56 8.59 5.81
C VAL A 96 -4.36 9.88 5.56
N ARG A 97 -3.73 10.88 4.94
CA ARG A 97 -4.41 12.15 4.60
C ARG A 97 -5.59 11.93 3.65
N ALA A 98 -5.46 11.05 2.67
CA ALA A 98 -6.53 10.74 1.72
C ALA A 98 -7.82 10.29 2.43
N TRP A 99 -7.69 9.47 3.47
CA TRP A 99 -8.82 8.94 4.25
C TRP A 99 -9.24 9.80 5.45
N SER A 100 -8.48 10.85 5.76
CA SER A 100 -8.81 11.80 6.84
C SER A 100 -10.00 12.71 6.48
N ALA A 101 -10.28 12.91 5.19
CA ALA A 101 -11.41 13.71 4.75
C ALA A 101 -12.73 12.92 4.87
N PRO A 102 -13.81 13.49 5.43
CA PRO A 102 -15.11 12.83 5.50
C PRO A 102 -15.64 12.37 4.13
N ALA A 103 -15.31 13.11 3.06
CA ALA A 103 -15.71 12.78 1.69
C ALA A 103 -15.10 11.46 1.16
N ALA A 104 -13.96 11.02 1.72
CA ALA A 104 -13.34 9.74 1.35
C ALA A 104 -14.23 8.54 1.67
N TRP A 105 -15.12 8.70 2.66
CA TRP A 105 -16.05 7.68 3.16
C TRP A 105 -17.44 7.74 2.50
N ALA A 106 -17.62 8.51 1.43
CA ALA A 106 -18.90 8.67 0.74
C ALA A 106 -18.90 8.04 -0.67
N GLY A 107 -19.98 7.38 -1.07
CA GLY A 107 -20.07 6.74 -2.39
C GLY A 107 -19.20 5.48 -2.49
N GLU A 108 -18.60 5.26 -3.67
CA GLU A 108 -17.87 4.02 -3.96
C GLU A 108 -16.35 4.25 -4.08
N ALA A 109 -15.57 3.24 -3.66
CA ALA A 109 -14.12 3.20 -3.80
C ALA A 109 -13.67 1.81 -4.29
N SER A 110 -12.51 1.74 -4.94
CA SER A 110 -11.88 0.50 -5.38
C SER A 110 -10.39 0.51 -5.08
N VAL A 111 -9.89 -0.62 -4.61
CA VAL A 111 -8.45 -0.92 -4.46
C VAL A 111 -8.12 -2.09 -5.40
N GLY A 112 -8.39 -1.90 -6.69
CA GLY A 112 -8.07 -2.89 -7.74
C GLY A 112 -9.11 -3.97 -8.01
N GLY A 113 -10.22 -3.95 -7.27
CA GLY A 113 -11.39 -4.81 -7.51
C GLY A 113 -12.59 -4.02 -8.05
N PRO A 114 -13.76 -4.66 -8.16
CA PRO A 114 -15.02 -3.94 -8.36
C PRO A 114 -15.22 -2.85 -7.28
N PRO A 115 -15.81 -1.70 -7.63
CA PRO A 115 -16.12 -0.67 -6.65
C PRO A 115 -17.04 -1.21 -5.55
N MET A 116 -16.77 -0.80 -4.31
CA MET A 116 -17.57 -1.12 -3.13
C MET A 116 -17.93 0.17 -2.38
N ALA A 117 -18.98 0.13 -1.56
CA ALA A 117 -19.34 1.24 -0.69
C ALA A 117 -18.17 1.60 0.25
N ALA A 118 -17.80 2.88 0.30
CA ALA A 118 -16.70 3.36 1.11
C ALA A 118 -17.05 3.52 2.61
N THR A 119 -18.12 2.88 3.09
CA THR A 119 -18.73 3.12 4.40
C THR A 119 -18.45 2.04 5.41
#